data_AF-A0A2R6EIR5-F1
#
_entry.id   AF-A0A2R6EIR5-F1
#
_cell.length_a   1.000
_cell.length_b   1.000
_cell.length_c   1.000
_cell.angle_alpha   90.00
_cell.angle_beta   90.00
_cell.angle_gamma   90.00
#
_symmetry.space_group_name_H-M   'P 1'
#
loop_
_entity.id
_entity.type
_entity.pdbx_description
1 polymer ?
#
loop_
_entity_poly.entity_id
_entity_poly.type
_entity_poly.pdbx_seq_one_letter_code
_entity_poly.pdbx_strand_id
1 'polypeptide(L)'
;SLTGSESNGSGSLRQGIVTEVGPEGRVRVNCGLQHPISLVVPPEMAVDERERVTVRISSRSPVRAKLVDEPRPGFEVTRADLSAALDRDDAGVRIATSRHGVELTTGRLTDVVGRIERDGMTVAFGSPGRGLPAILDLPADSLARSWPVDGEDEADAESGVESGAPGRFDLWVNAVPNQGSGVVRTEEAMFAALGCLNLKEK
;
A
#
# COMPACT_ATOMS: atom_id res chain seq x y z
N SER A 1 -30.27 27.86 10.20
CA SER A 1 -29.06 28.52 9.71
C SER A 1 -28.20 27.51 8.97
N LEU A 2 -27.89 27.83 7.71
CA LEU A 2 -27.17 27.04 6.71
C LEU A 2 -25.78 26.57 7.16
N THR A 3 -25.40 25.35 6.75
CA THR A 3 -24.11 25.07 6.08
C THR A 3 -24.29 23.90 5.11
N GLY A 4 -25.03 24.15 4.03
CA GLY A 4 -24.92 23.33 2.83
C GLY A 4 -23.74 23.85 2.03
N SER A 5 -22.60 23.17 2.08
CA SER A 5 -21.50 23.42 1.14
C SER A 5 -21.95 22.91 -0.24
N GLU A 6 -22.57 23.79 -1.02
CA GLU A 6 -22.74 23.59 -2.45
C GLU A 6 -21.37 23.71 -3.11
N SER A 7 -20.79 22.57 -3.49
CA SER A 7 -19.63 22.54 -4.38
C SER A 7 -20.12 22.80 -5.80
N ASN A 8 -20.15 24.07 -6.19
CA ASN A 8 -20.25 24.45 -7.60
C ASN A 8 -18.96 24.01 -8.31
N GLY A 9 -19.05 22.94 -9.12
CA GLY A 9 -18.09 22.70 -10.22
C GLY A 9 -17.38 21.35 -10.29
N SER A 10 -17.30 20.56 -9.22
CA SER A 10 -16.65 19.23 -9.27
C SER A 10 -17.60 18.16 -8.77
N GLY A 11 -18.05 17.25 -9.64
CA GLY A 11 -18.87 16.13 -9.20
C GLY A 11 -18.20 15.38 -8.03
N SER A 12 -18.96 15.08 -6.98
CA SER A 12 -18.41 14.39 -5.79
C SER A 12 -18.23 12.91 -6.09
N LEU A 13 -17.05 12.36 -5.81
CA LEU A 13 -16.82 10.91 -5.81
C LEU A 13 -17.44 10.29 -4.56
N ARG A 14 -18.12 9.15 -4.74
CA ARG A 14 -18.69 8.36 -3.66
C ARG A 14 -18.45 6.89 -3.88
N GLN A 15 -18.35 6.17 -2.79
CA GLN A 15 -18.32 4.71 -2.82
C GLN A 15 -19.76 4.18 -2.89
N GLY A 16 -19.97 3.18 -3.74
CA GLY A 16 -21.23 2.46 -3.86
C GLY A 16 -21.03 0.96 -3.87
N ILE A 17 -22.12 0.22 -3.61
CA ILE A 17 -22.17 -1.23 -3.73
C ILE A 17 -23.13 -1.58 -4.87
N VAL A 18 -22.67 -2.42 -5.80
CA VAL A 18 -23.54 -3.01 -6.82
C VAL A 18 -24.51 -3.96 -6.13
N THR A 19 -25.81 -3.68 -6.24
CA THR A 19 -26.86 -4.51 -5.64
C THR A 19 -27.40 -5.55 -6.62
N GLU A 20 -27.32 -5.27 -7.92
CA GLU A 20 -27.89 -6.10 -8.98
C GLU A 20 -27.18 -5.79 -10.31
N VAL A 21 -26.84 -6.83 -11.07
CA VAL A 21 -26.35 -6.71 -12.45
C VAL A 21 -27.50 -7.00 -13.40
N GLY A 22 -27.90 -5.98 -14.14
CA GLY A 22 -28.98 -6.06 -15.13
C GLY A 22 -28.47 -6.36 -16.54
N PRO A 23 -29.39 -6.59 -17.49
CA PRO A 23 -29.05 -6.77 -18.89
C PRO A 23 -28.43 -5.50 -19.50
N GLU A 24 -27.77 -5.65 -20.65
CA GLU A 24 -27.23 -4.54 -21.45
C GLU A 24 -26.16 -3.69 -20.72
N GLY A 25 -25.34 -4.32 -19.88
CA GLY A 25 -24.24 -3.63 -19.19
C GLY A 25 -24.72 -2.59 -18.18
N ARG A 26 -25.91 -2.77 -17.60
CA ARG A 26 -26.45 -1.91 -16.55
C ARG A 26 -26.31 -2.54 -15.18
N VAL A 27 -26.03 -1.72 -14.18
CA VAL A 27 -25.97 -2.15 -12.78
C VAL A 27 -26.80 -1.22 -11.91
N ARG A 28 -27.43 -1.76 -10.87
CA ARG A 28 -28.02 -0.94 -9.79
C ARG A 28 -27.01 -0.77 -8.68
N VAL A 29 -26.80 0.47 -8.26
CA VAL A 29 -25.79 0.82 -7.27
C VAL A 29 -26.42 1.57 -6.11
N ASN A 30 -26.16 1.10 -4.89
CA ASN A 30 -26.44 1.85 -3.68
C ASN A 30 -25.20 2.69 -3.30
N CYS A 31 -25.28 4.01 -3.48
CA CYS A 31 -24.18 4.95 -3.25
C CYS A 31 -24.54 6.12 -2.30
N GLY A 32 -25.47 5.86 -1.38
CA GLY A 32 -25.92 6.86 -0.39
C GLY A 32 -26.84 7.95 -0.96
N LEU A 33 -27.45 7.70 -2.12
CA LEU A 33 -28.62 8.43 -2.60
C LEU A 33 -29.90 7.81 -1.99
N GLN A 34 -31.03 8.53 -2.07
CA GLN A 34 -32.30 8.06 -1.50
C GLN A 34 -32.76 6.70 -2.06
N HIS A 35 -32.46 6.43 -3.34
CA HIS A 35 -32.76 5.17 -4.00
C HIS A 35 -31.53 4.68 -4.78
N PRO A 36 -31.35 3.35 -4.93
CA PRO A 36 -30.32 2.81 -5.81
C PRO A 36 -30.47 3.36 -7.23
N ILE A 37 -29.35 3.74 -7.84
CA ILE A 37 -29.32 4.32 -9.19
C ILE A 37 -28.88 3.27 -10.21
N SER A 38 -29.53 3.26 -11.38
CA SER A 38 -29.09 2.45 -12.52
C SER A 38 -27.99 3.19 -13.29
N LEU A 39 -26.83 2.56 -13.41
CA LEU A 39 -25.66 3.10 -14.11
C LEU A 39 -25.23 2.14 -15.23
N VAL A 40 -24.61 2.69 -16.27
CA VAL A 40 -23.99 1.90 -17.34
C VAL A 40 -22.55 1.60 -16.92
N VAL A 41 -22.13 0.36 -17.12
CA VAL A 41 -20.77 -0.12 -16.93
C VAL A 41 -19.90 0.37 -18.09
N PRO A 42 -18.81 1.12 -17.83
CA PRO A 42 -17.86 1.49 -18.88
C PRO A 42 -17.27 0.24 -19.56
N PRO A 43 -16.98 0.26 -20.87
CA PRO A 43 -16.50 -0.92 -21.59
C PRO A 43 -15.19 -1.53 -21.05
N GLU A 44 -14.36 -0.71 -20.41
CA GLU A 44 -13.08 -1.12 -19.83
C GLU A 44 -13.21 -1.66 -18.41
N MET A 45 -14.42 -1.64 -17.84
CA MET A 45 -14.72 -2.06 -16.47
C MET A 45 -15.59 -3.32 -16.49
N ALA A 46 -15.25 -4.30 -15.66
CA ALA A 46 -16.14 -5.39 -15.30
C ALA A 46 -16.68 -5.14 -13.89
N VAL A 47 -17.93 -5.52 -13.64
CA VAL A 47 -18.55 -5.33 -12.32
C VAL A 47 -19.47 -6.47 -11.96
N ASP A 48 -19.30 -7.01 -10.76
CA ASP A 48 -20.12 -8.08 -10.20
C ASP A 48 -21.10 -7.58 -9.13
N GLU A 49 -22.10 -8.39 -8.81
CA GLU A 49 -22.94 -8.14 -7.65
C GLU A 49 -22.11 -8.10 -6.36
N ARG A 50 -22.49 -7.20 -5.44
CA ARG A 50 -21.80 -6.92 -4.17
C ARG A 50 -20.42 -6.27 -4.33
N GLU A 51 -20.01 -5.98 -5.56
CA GLU A 51 -18.76 -5.26 -5.79
C GLU A 51 -18.85 -3.80 -5.35
N ARG A 52 -17.74 -3.30 -4.80
CA ARG A 52 -17.59 -1.91 -4.40
C ARG A 52 -17.06 -1.09 -5.57
N VAL A 53 -17.81 -0.07 -5.95
CA VAL A 53 -17.53 0.80 -7.10
C VAL A 53 -17.38 2.26 -6.70
N THR A 54 -16.64 3.01 -7.52
CA THR A 54 -16.57 4.47 -7.42
C THR A 54 -17.61 5.11 -8.34
N VAL A 55 -18.50 5.91 -7.76
CA VAL A 55 -19.55 6.65 -8.47
C VAL A 55 -19.25 8.14 -8.43
N ARG A 56 -19.13 8.77 -9.60
CA ARG A 56 -19.02 10.23 -9.72
C ARG A 56 -20.41 10.83 -9.85
N ILE A 57 -20.81 11.68 -8.90
CA ILE A 57 -22.10 12.37 -8.90
C ILE A 57 -21.90 13.82 -9.35
N SER A 58 -22.34 14.13 -10.56
CA SER A 58 -22.21 15.48 -11.15
C SER A 58 -23.39 16.40 -10.82
N SER A 59 -24.56 15.85 -10.51
CA SER A 59 -25.74 16.62 -10.10
C SER A 59 -26.64 15.76 -9.22
N ARG A 60 -27.36 16.36 -8.26
CA ARG A 60 -28.35 15.68 -7.42
C ARG A 60 -29.80 16.02 -7.75
N SER A 61 -30.02 17.11 -8.49
CA SER A 61 -31.35 17.53 -8.93
C SER A 61 -31.24 18.19 -10.32
N PRO A 62 -31.54 17.46 -11.42
CA PRO A 62 -31.78 16.01 -11.49
C PRO A 62 -30.51 15.21 -11.18
N VAL A 63 -30.65 13.95 -10.74
CA VAL A 63 -29.49 13.10 -10.45
C VAL A 63 -28.74 12.76 -11.74
N ARG A 64 -27.44 13.07 -11.77
CA ARG A 64 -26.52 12.67 -12.83
C ARG A 64 -25.32 12.01 -12.21
N ALA A 65 -25.10 10.74 -12.52
CA ALA A 65 -23.98 9.97 -12.00
C ALA A 65 -23.46 8.99 -13.05
N LYS A 66 -22.20 8.58 -12.89
CA LYS A 66 -21.57 7.51 -13.68
C LYS A 66 -20.59 6.72 -12.83
N LEU A 67 -20.36 5.47 -13.23
CA LEU A 67 -19.21 4.71 -12.75
C LEU A 67 -17.93 5.32 -13.31
N VAL A 68 -16.89 5.32 -12.49
CA VAL A 68 -15.53 5.71 -12.89
C VAL A 68 -14.57 4.64 -12.39
N ASP A 69 -13.63 4.28 -13.26
CA ASP A 69 -12.51 3.43 -12.91
C ASP A 69 -11.39 4.29 -12.30
N GLU A 70 -11.68 4.85 -11.13
CA GLU A 70 -10.72 5.63 -10.35
C GLU A 70 -10.28 4.79 -9.14
N PRO A 71 -8.96 4.74 -8.85
CA PRO A 71 -8.44 4.01 -7.71
C PRO A 71 -9.19 4.39 -6.44
N ARG A 72 -9.60 3.38 -5.68
CA ARG A 72 -10.37 3.59 -4.46
C ARG A 72 -9.48 4.30 -3.43
N PRO A 73 -9.90 5.45 -2.88
CA PRO A 73 -9.15 6.06 -1.79
C PRO A 73 -9.19 5.13 -0.57
N GLY A 74 -8.04 4.94 0.08
CA GLY A 74 -7.90 4.06 1.25
C GLY A 74 -6.98 2.88 0.98
N PHE A 75 -7.22 1.78 1.69
CA PHE A 75 -6.43 0.55 1.60
C PHE A 75 -7.28 -0.60 1.07
N GLU A 76 -6.64 -1.48 0.31
CA GLU A 76 -7.19 -2.79 -0.04
C GLU A 76 -6.64 -3.83 0.93
N VAL A 77 -7.52 -4.68 1.46
CA VAL A 77 -7.12 -5.74 2.39
C VAL A 77 -7.10 -7.06 1.63
N THR A 78 -5.93 -7.67 1.57
CA THR A 78 -5.73 -8.97 0.93
C THR A 78 -5.17 -9.96 1.94
N ARG A 79 -5.55 -11.24 1.80
CA ARG A 79 -4.90 -12.35 2.47
C ARG A 79 -3.91 -12.98 1.49
N ALA A 80 -2.63 -12.96 1.81
CA ALA A 80 -1.58 -13.52 0.98
C ALA A 80 -0.51 -14.18 1.85
N ASP A 81 0.19 -15.15 1.26
CA ASP A 81 1.46 -15.63 1.82
C ASP A 81 2.55 -14.57 1.61
N LEU A 82 3.53 -14.52 2.51
CA LEU A 82 4.58 -13.49 2.46
C LEU A 82 5.38 -13.57 1.15
N SER A 83 5.70 -14.78 0.65
CA SER A 83 6.37 -14.94 -0.64
C SER A 83 5.56 -14.34 -1.78
N ALA A 84 4.27 -14.66 -1.86
CA ALA A 84 3.37 -14.14 -2.88
C ALA A 84 3.23 -12.61 -2.80
N ALA A 85 3.24 -12.02 -1.60
CA ALA A 85 3.21 -10.57 -1.44
C ALA A 85 4.51 -9.90 -1.93
N LEU A 86 5.67 -10.54 -1.72
CA LEU A 86 6.98 -10.05 -2.16
C LEU A 86 7.24 -10.27 -3.67
N ASP A 87 6.46 -11.15 -4.31
CA ASP A 87 6.54 -11.49 -5.74
C ASP A 87 5.68 -10.62 -6.65
N ARG A 88 4.92 -9.69 -6.09
CA ARG A 88 4.04 -8.82 -6.89
C ARG A 88 4.88 -7.85 -7.73
N ASP A 89 4.42 -7.59 -8.95
CA ASP A 89 5.05 -6.62 -9.86
C ASP A 89 5.08 -5.21 -9.25
N ASP A 90 4.15 -4.90 -8.33
CA ASP A 90 4.04 -3.63 -7.62
C ASP A 90 4.65 -3.65 -6.21
N ALA A 91 5.47 -4.65 -5.86
CA ALA A 91 6.05 -4.76 -4.52
C ALA A 91 7.02 -3.61 -4.19
N GLY A 92 7.59 -2.95 -5.19
CA GLY A 92 8.54 -1.85 -5.03
C GLY A 92 9.75 -2.23 -4.19
N VAL A 93 10.21 -1.33 -3.33
CA VAL A 93 11.28 -1.62 -2.35
C VAL A 93 10.73 -2.52 -1.23
N ARG A 94 11.28 -3.73 -1.10
CA ARG A 94 10.84 -4.73 -0.10
C ARG A 94 11.62 -4.55 1.20
N ILE A 95 10.92 -4.11 2.24
CA ILE A 95 11.50 -3.72 3.53
C ILE A 95 10.99 -4.65 4.63
N ALA A 96 11.88 -5.38 5.28
CA ALA A 96 11.58 -6.12 6.50
C ALA A 96 11.89 -5.28 7.74
N THR A 97 11.02 -5.33 8.74
CA THR A 97 11.28 -4.68 10.04
C THR A 97 11.78 -5.67 11.10
N SER A 98 12.85 -5.31 11.79
CA SER A 98 13.46 -6.10 12.86
C SER A 98 14.36 -5.25 13.74
N ARG A 99 14.37 -5.49 15.06
CA ARG A 99 15.34 -4.89 15.99
C ARG A 99 16.80 -5.25 15.66
N HIS A 100 17.00 -6.34 14.92
CA HIS A 100 18.30 -6.84 14.47
C HIS A 100 18.67 -6.33 13.06
N GLY A 101 17.77 -5.56 12.43
CA GLY A 101 18.06 -4.89 11.17
C GLY A 101 18.97 -3.68 11.35
N VAL A 102 19.29 -3.05 10.24
CA VAL A 102 20.10 -1.83 10.19
C VAL A 102 19.31 -0.67 10.78
N GLU A 103 19.89 0.06 11.73
CA GLU A 103 19.26 1.23 12.34
C GLU A 103 18.90 2.28 11.29
N LEU A 104 17.64 2.71 11.29
CA LEU A 104 17.14 3.76 10.42
C LEU A 104 17.61 5.12 10.97
N THR A 105 18.55 5.73 10.27
CA THR A 105 19.05 7.08 10.57
C THR A 105 18.59 8.05 9.49
N THR A 106 18.68 9.36 9.75
CA THR A 106 18.30 10.37 8.76
C THR A 106 19.13 10.27 7.48
N GLY A 107 20.43 9.99 7.56
CA GLY A 107 21.28 9.83 6.38
C GLY A 107 20.88 8.62 5.54
N ARG A 108 20.65 7.47 6.18
CA ARG A 108 20.17 6.26 5.50
C ARG A 108 18.79 6.43 4.87
N LEU A 109 17.92 7.19 5.54
CA LEU A 109 16.56 7.43 5.05
C LEU A 109 16.58 8.18 3.70
N THR A 110 17.43 9.20 3.55
CA THR A 110 17.68 9.93 2.29
C THR A 110 17.97 8.97 1.15
N ASP A 111 18.88 8.01 1.34
CA ASP A 111 19.26 7.02 0.31
C ASP A 111 18.08 6.13 -0.18
N VAL A 112 17.02 6.00 0.63
CA VAL A 112 15.91 5.09 0.33
C VAL A 112 14.64 5.83 -0.09
N VAL A 113 14.43 7.07 0.34
CA VAL A 113 13.23 7.86 -0.01
C VAL A 113 13.08 8.00 -1.53
N GLY A 114 14.15 8.33 -2.25
CA GLY A 114 14.08 8.47 -3.71
C GLY A 114 13.65 7.18 -4.43
N ARG A 115 14.14 6.03 -3.96
CA ARG A 115 13.74 4.71 -4.49
C ARG A 115 12.28 4.39 -4.16
N ILE A 116 11.85 4.67 -2.92
CA ILE A 116 10.45 4.47 -2.50
C ILE A 116 9.50 5.37 -3.31
N GLU A 117 9.88 6.63 -3.56
CA GLU A 117 9.04 7.54 -4.34
C GLU A 117 8.89 7.11 -5.79
N ARG A 118 9.93 6.53 -6.39
CA ARG A 118 9.91 6.04 -7.77
C ARG A 118 9.19 4.69 -7.91
N ASP A 119 9.51 3.73 -7.05
CA ASP A 119 9.16 2.32 -7.23
C ASP A 119 8.04 1.86 -6.28
N GLY A 120 7.65 2.68 -5.30
CA GLY A 120 6.80 2.27 -4.19
C GLY A 120 7.55 1.42 -3.16
N MET A 121 6.81 0.88 -2.18
CA MET A 121 7.39 0.00 -1.16
C MET A 121 6.41 -1.03 -0.64
N THR A 122 6.96 -2.17 -0.22
CA THR A 122 6.27 -3.19 0.58
C THR A 122 6.99 -3.32 1.91
N VAL A 123 6.30 -3.05 3.01
CA VAL A 123 6.86 -3.14 4.36
C VAL A 123 6.26 -4.34 5.10
N ALA A 124 7.11 -5.27 5.51
CA ALA A 124 6.70 -6.44 6.29
C ALA A 124 6.98 -6.24 7.78
N PHE A 125 6.05 -6.74 8.60
CA PHE A 125 6.13 -6.72 10.05
C PHE A 125 6.01 -8.13 10.62
N GLY A 126 6.78 -8.40 11.66
CA GLY A 126 6.67 -9.64 12.43
C GLY A 126 5.40 -9.66 13.29
N SER A 127 5.16 -10.80 13.93
CA SER A 127 4.06 -10.94 14.89
C SER A 127 4.53 -10.71 16.33
N PRO A 128 3.61 -10.37 17.25
CA PRO A 128 3.92 -10.38 18.68
C PRO A 128 4.43 -11.76 19.10
N GLY A 129 5.63 -11.82 19.68
CA GLY A 129 6.27 -13.06 20.13
C GLY A 129 7.10 -13.81 19.07
N ARG A 130 6.98 -13.49 17.77
CA ARG A 130 7.86 -14.03 16.71
C ARG A 130 8.12 -12.94 15.64
N GLY A 131 9.30 -12.35 15.68
CA GLY A 131 9.74 -11.39 14.64
C GLY A 131 9.92 -12.06 13.27
N LEU A 132 10.00 -11.27 12.20
CA LEU A 132 10.24 -11.78 10.84
C LEU A 132 11.42 -12.76 10.72
N PRO A 133 12.58 -12.55 11.39
CA PRO A 133 13.69 -13.50 11.28
C PRO A 133 13.29 -14.88 11.80
N ALA A 134 12.62 -14.91 12.94
CA ALA A 134 12.12 -16.15 13.49
C ALA A 134 11.03 -16.75 12.61
N ILE A 135 10.14 -15.95 11.99
CA ILE A 135 9.10 -16.44 11.05
C ILE A 135 9.72 -17.11 9.82
N LEU A 136 10.82 -16.56 9.32
CA LEU A 136 11.54 -17.00 8.12
C LEU A 136 12.67 -17.99 8.40
N ASP A 137 12.83 -18.40 9.67
CA ASP A 137 13.92 -19.26 10.15
C ASP A 137 15.33 -18.73 9.77
N LEU A 138 15.49 -17.41 9.83
CA LEU A 138 16.74 -16.69 9.58
C LEU A 138 17.47 -16.38 10.90
N PRO A 139 18.80 -16.58 10.95
CA PRO A 139 19.59 -16.21 12.11
C PRO A 139 19.70 -14.68 12.19
N ALA A 140 19.53 -14.12 13.39
CA ALA A 140 19.37 -12.67 13.59
C ALA A 140 20.59 -11.85 13.19
N ASP A 141 21.79 -12.42 13.30
CA ASP A 141 23.06 -11.82 12.90
C ASP A 141 23.25 -11.74 11.38
N SER A 142 22.52 -12.55 10.60
CA SER A 142 22.59 -12.51 9.13
C SER A 142 21.88 -11.32 8.48
N LEU A 143 21.09 -10.57 9.26
CA LEU A 143 20.19 -9.51 8.77
C LEU A 143 20.88 -8.16 8.63
N ALA A 144 21.90 -7.91 9.46
CA ALA A 144 22.68 -6.68 9.43
C ALA A 144 23.67 -6.72 8.26
N ARG A 145 23.15 -6.70 7.03
CA ARG A 145 23.94 -6.50 5.81
C ARG A 145 23.93 -5.02 5.44
N SER A 146 24.92 -4.63 4.63
CA SER A 146 25.15 -3.25 4.20
C SER A 146 23.86 -2.59 3.74
N TRP A 147 23.61 -1.37 4.23
CA TRP A 147 22.66 -0.48 3.59
C TRP A 147 23.13 -0.26 2.15
N PRO A 148 22.28 -0.37 1.13
CA PRO A 148 22.67 -0.05 -0.24
C PRO A 148 23.13 1.40 -0.26
N VAL A 149 24.42 1.62 -0.49
CA VAL A 149 25.01 2.94 -0.73
C VAL A 149 24.98 3.18 -2.23
N ASP A 150 24.48 4.33 -2.65
CA ASP A 150 24.58 4.75 -4.05
C ASP A 150 26.06 4.83 -4.43
N GLY A 151 26.51 3.97 -5.35
CA GLY A 151 27.89 3.96 -5.82
C GLY A 151 28.52 2.62 -6.25
N GLU A 152 27.78 1.51 -6.33
CA GLU A 152 28.24 0.37 -7.13
C GLU A 152 27.92 0.66 -8.60
N ASP A 153 28.94 1.05 -9.36
CA ASP A 153 28.87 1.32 -10.79
C ASP A 153 28.12 0.20 -11.52
N GLU A 154 27.12 0.55 -12.34
CA GLU A 154 26.30 -0.36 -13.16
C GLU A 154 27.11 -1.15 -14.22
N ALA A 155 28.45 -1.12 -14.18
CA ALA A 155 29.34 -1.77 -15.14
C ALA A 155 29.66 -3.24 -14.81
N ASP A 156 29.37 -3.73 -13.60
CA ASP A 156 29.65 -5.12 -13.19
C ASP A 156 28.36 -5.96 -13.00
N ALA A 157 27.23 -5.53 -13.54
CA ALA A 157 25.94 -6.25 -13.48
C ALA A 157 25.83 -7.42 -14.48
N GLU A 158 26.94 -7.92 -15.04
CA GLU A 158 26.95 -9.18 -15.78
C GLU A 158 27.54 -10.32 -14.95
N SER A 159 26.62 -11.17 -14.47
CA SER A 159 26.78 -12.55 -13.99
C SER A 159 26.47 -12.78 -12.50
N GLY A 160 25.23 -13.17 -12.22
CA GLY A 160 24.89 -13.79 -10.94
C GLY A 160 23.45 -13.57 -10.52
N VAL A 161 22.54 -14.40 -11.05
CA VAL A 161 21.26 -14.64 -10.40
C VAL A 161 21.54 -15.35 -9.07
N GLU A 162 21.81 -14.57 -8.01
CA GLU A 162 21.49 -14.94 -6.64
C GLU A 162 21.11 -13.68 -5.87
N SER A 163 19.79 -13.46 -5.80
CA SER A 163 19.11 -12.60 -4.83
C SER A 163 19.47 -13.05 -3.40
N GLY A 164 20.67 -12.70 -2.92
CA GLY A 164 21.23 -13.16 -1.65
C GLY A 164 20.77 -12.38 -0.41
N ALA A 165 19.77 -11.49 -0.54
CA ALA A 165 19.27 -10.72 0.58
C ALA A 165 18.39 -11.59 1.50
N PRO A 166 18.61 -11.59 2.83
CA PRO A 166 17.93 -12.51 3.74
C PRO A 166 16.41 -12.43 3.59
N GLY A 167 15.76 -13.55 3.30
CA GLY A 167 14.30 -13.61 3.18
C GLY A 167 13.70 -12.84 2.00
N ARG A 168 14.50 -12.54 0.96
CA ARG A 168 14.05 -11.83 -0.27
C ARG A 168 13.65 -10.37 -0.06
N PHE A 169 14.10 -9.76 1.04
CA PHE A 169 13.93 -8.34 1.30
C PHE A 169 15.13 -7.55 0.81
N ASP A 170 14.90 -6.40 0.19
CA ASP A 170 15.96 -5.47 -0.21
C ASP A 170 16.61 -4.82 1.01
N LEU A 171 15.83 -4.62 2.09
CA LEU A 171 16.28 -3.96 3.32
C LEU A 171 15.76 -4.66 4.57
N TRP A 172 16.61 -4.77 5.59
CA TRP A 172 16.23 -5.10 6.96
C TRP A 172 16.44 -3.89 7.86
N VAL A 173 15.36 -3.34 8.42
CA VAL A 173 15.37 -2.04 9.09
C VAL A 173 14.99 -2.17 10.56
N ASN A 174 15.79 -1.57 11.42
CA ASN A 174 15.41 -1.24 12.79
C ASN A 174 14.90 0.21 12.83
N ALA A 175 13.57 0.38 12.81
CA ALA A 175 12.90 1.68 12.84
C ALA A 175 12.74 2.25 14.26
N VAL A 176 13.03 1.48 15.31
CA VAL A 176 12.93 1.92 16.72
C VAL A 176 14.26 1.63 17.42
N PRO A 177 15.35 2.32 17.01
CA PRO A 177 16.63 2.18 17.69
C PRO A 177 16.49 2.58 19.16
N ASN A 178 17.24 1.92 20.04
CA ASN A 178 17.19 2.14 21.49
C ASN A 178 15.78 2.01 22.11
N GLN A 179 14.98 1.05 21.63
CA GLN A 179 13.67 0.76 22.22
C GLN A 179 13.78 0.57 23.74
N GLY A 180 13.03 1.38 24.50
CA GLY A 180 13.01 1.31 25.97
C GLY A 180 12.17 0.15 26.52
N SER A 181 11.56 -0.65 25.64
CA SER A 181 10.74 -1.82 25.97
C SER A 181 11.40 -3.11 25.48
N GLY A 182 11.05 -4.24 26.08
CA GLY A 182 11.51 -5.55 25.60
C GLY A 182 10.95 -5.93 24.21
N VAL A 183 9.74 -5.45 23.89
CA VAL A 183 9.03 -5.70 22.62
C VAL A 183 8.32 -4.42 22.19
N VAL A 184 8.38 -4.12 20.90
CA VAL A 184 7.51 -3.14 20.22
C VAL A 184 6.41 -3.93 19.53
N ARG A 185 5.14 -3.59 19.78
CA ARG A 185 4.01 -4.32 19.18
C ARG A 185 3.89 -4.00 17.70
N THR A 186 3.24 -4.86 16.92
CA THR A 186 3.13 -4.70 15.46
C THR A 186 2.48 -3.37 15.07
N GLU A 187 1.43 -2.95 15.80
CA GLU A 187 0.76 -1.67 15.57
C GLU A 187 1.66 -0.45 15.85
N GLU A 188 2.52 -0.52 16.88
CA GLU A 188 3.47 0.55 17.22
C GLU A 188 4.62 0.59 16.20
N ALA A 189 5.13 -0.58 15.83
CA ALA A 189 6.18 -0.72 14.82
C ALA A 189 5.71 -0.20 13.46
N MET A 190 4.45 -0.46 13.10
CA MET A 190 3.83 0.06 11.88
C MET A 190 3.84 1.58 11.85
N PHE A 191 3.40 2.25 12.92
CA PHE A 191 3.45 3.71 12.98
C PHE A 191 4.87 4.27 12.95
N ALA A 192 5.81 3.66 13.69
CA ALA A 192 7.19 4.13 13.72
C ALA A 192 7.88 3.98 12.35
N ALA A 193 7.77 2.80 11.73
CA ALA A 193 8.41 2.54 10.45
C ALA A 193 7.80 3.37 9.32
N LEU A 194 6.46 3.37 9.17
CA LEU A 194 5.81 4.14 8.10
C LEU A 194 5.93 5.64 8.32
N GLY A 195 5.96 6.11 9.57
CA GLY A 195 6.20 7.51 9.89
C GLY A 195 7.56 7.99 9.39
N CYS A 196 8.60 7.17 9.52
CA CYS A 196 9.93 7.47 8.98
C CYS A 196 10.00 7.32 7.45
N LEU A 197 9.51 6.20 6.91
CA LEU A 197 9.61 5.88 5.48
C LEU A 197 8.73 6.76 4.57
N ASN A 198 7.75 7.47 5.14
CA ASN A 198 6.90 8.42 4.42
C ASN A 198 7.41 9.88 4.50
N LEU A 199 8.60 10.11 5.04
CA LEU A 199 9.26 11.40 4.91
C LEU A 199 9.70 11.61 3.46
N LYS A 200 9.65 12.86 3.00
CA LYS A 200 10.03 13.24 1.64
C LYS A 200 11.24 14.15 1.68
N GLU A 201 12.11 14.03 0.69
CA GLU A 201 13.07 15.07 0.40
C GLU A 201 12.33 16.33 -0.06
N LYS A 202 12.81 17.50 0.37
CA LYS A 202 12.24 18.80 -0.03
C LYS A 202 13.09 19.45 -1.09
#